data_AF-A0A962RLM6-F1
#
_entry.id   AF-A0A962RLM6-F1
#
_cell.length_a   1.000
_cell.length_b   1.000
_cell.length_c   1.000
_cell.angle_alpha   90.00
_cell.angle_beta   90.00
_cell.angle_gamma   90.00
#
_symmetry.space_group_name_H-M   'P 1'
#
loop_
_entity.id
_entity.type
_entity.pdbx_description
1 polymer ?
#
loop_
_entity_poly.entity_id
_entity_poly.type
_entity_poly.pdbx_seq_one_letter_code
_entity_poly.pdbx_strand_id
1 'polypeptide(L)' 'MYVSEITRFLNELKAKQPEIAEQQREGRALWWDKSLDLEVQARFRDSRVAQSPYVYQPRS' A
#
# COMPACT_ATOMS: atom_id res chain seq x y z
N MET A 1 19.88 -14.93 -20.46
CA MET A 1 19.08 -14.69 -19.24
C MET A 1 17.61 -14.70 -19.64
N TYR A 2 16.75 -15.43 -18.92
CA TYR A 2 15.31 -15.48 -19.23
C TYR A 2 14.60 -14.21 -18.72
N VAL A 3 13.66 -13.70 -19.51
CA VAL A 3 12.75 -12.61 -19.14
C VAL A 3 11.33 -13.14 -19.28
N SER A 4 10.50 -12.96 -18.24
CA SER A 4 9.12 -13.42 -18.28
C SER A 4 8.30 -12.70 -19.35
N GLU A 5 7.31 -13.38 -19.92
CA GLU A 5 6.40 -12.79 -20.91
C GLU A 5 5.70 -11.55 -20.37
N ILE A 6 5.29 -11.58 -19.10
CA ILE A 6 4.70 -10.44 -18.39
C ILE A 6 5.66 -9.24 -18.40
N THR A 7 6.94 -9.45 -18.12
CA THR A 7 7.93 -8.37 -18.11
C THR A 7 8.08 -7.74 -19.50
N ARG A 8 8.11 -8.59 -20.55
CA ARG A 8 8.16 -8.10 -21.94
C ARG A 8 6.92 -7.28 -22.29
N PHE A 9 5.74 -7.79 -21.97
CA PHE A 9 4.48 -7.08 -22.18
C PHE A 9 4.44 -5.72 -21.47
N LEU A 10 4.84 -5.65 -20.20
CA LEU A 10 4.86 -4.40 -19.43
C LEU A 10 5.82 -3.38 -20.02
N ASN A 11 6.96 -3.82 -20.55
CA ASN A 11 7.93 -2.93 -21.20
C ASN A 11 7.37 -2.37 -22.52
N GLU A 12 6.76 -3.23 -23.34
CA GLU A 12 6.11 -2.79 -24.60
C GLU A 12 4.94 -1.84 -24.34
N LEU A 13 4.13 -2.11 -23.31
CA LEU A 13 3.02 -1.26 -22.92
C LEU A 13 3.51 0.15 -22.53
N LYS A 14 4.53 0.24 -21.69
CA LYS A 14 5.13 1.52 -21.27
C LYS A 14 5.79 2.28 -22.41
N ALA A 15 6.37 1.57 -23.38
CA ALA A 15 6.95 2.19 -24.56
C ALA A 15 5.87 2.77 -25.50
N LYS A 16 4.73 2.09 -25.63
CA LYS A 16 3.59 2.55 -26.45
C LYS A 16 2.78 3.67 -25.80
N GLN A 17 2.73 3.71 -24.47
CA GLN A 17 1.94 4.68 -23.70
C GLN A 17 2.78 5.28 -22.56
N PRO A 18 3.68 6.25 -22.86
CA PRO A 18 4.54 6.87 -21.85
C PRO A 18 3.76 7.63 -20.76
N GLU A 19 2.54 8.08 -21.04
CA GLU A 19 1.64 8.76 -20.11
C GLU A 19 1.19 7.90 -18.92
N ILE A 20 1.26 6.57 -19.04
CA ILE A 20 0.89 5.64 -17.96
C ILE A 20 1.73 5.90 -16.71
N ALA A 21 3.01 6.30 -16.86
CA ALA A 21 3.86 6.60 -15.71
C ALA A 21 3.31 7.75 -14.87
N GLU A 22 2.80 8.78 -15.54
CA GLU A 22 2.22 9.95 -14.90
C GLU A 22 0.86 9.62 -14.27
N GLN A 23 -0.01 8.92 -15.00
CA GLN A 23 -1.29 8.44 -14.46
C GLN A 23 -1.10 7.51 -13.25
N GLN A 24 -0.03 6.70 -13.24
CA GLN A 24 0.30 5.87 -12.08
C GLN A 24 0.73 6.72 -10.88
N ARG A 25 1.44 7.83 -11.11
CA ARG A 25 1.82 8.79 -10.07
C ARG A 25 0.58 9.48 -9.49
N GLU A 26 -0.30 9.98 -10.35
CA GLU A 26 -1.57 10.61 -9.96
C GLU A 26 -2.49 9.64 -9.22
N GLY A 27 -2.66 8.42 -9.74
CA GLY A 27 -3.45 7.37 -9.11
C GLY A 27 -2.90 6.95 -7.75
N ARG A 28 -1.56 6.94 -7.58
CA ARG A 28 -0.93 6.75 -6.26
C ARG A 28 -1.11 7.95 -5.34
N ALA A 29 -1.17 9.18 -5.84
CA ALA A 29 -1.40 10.34 -4.99
C ALA A 29 -2.85 10.39 -4.47
N LEU A 30 -3.82 9.99 -5.31
CA LEU A 30 -5.25 10.09 -5.07
C LEU A 30 -5.74 9.51 -3.74
N TRP A 31 -5.28 8.32 -3.35
CA TRP A 31 -5.82 7.60 -2.19
C TRP A 31 -4.87 7.50 -1.00
N TRP A 32 -3.60 7.83 -1.24
CA TRP A 32 -2.54 7.71 -0.22
C TRP A 32 -2.28 9.03 0.51
N ASP A 33 -2.71 10.16 -0.04
CA ASP A 33 -2.70 11.42 0.70
C ASP A 33 -3.84 11.42 1.73
N LYS A 34 -3.51 11.02 2.95
CA LYS A 34 -4.40 11.07 4.10
C LYS A 34 -3.88 12.12 5.06
N SER A 35 -4.63 13.20 5.24
CA SER A 35 -4.40 14.10 6.35
C SER A 35 -4.64 13.33 7.64
N LEU A 36 -3.59 13.23 8.46
CA LEU A 36 -3.68 12.58 9.76
C LEU A 36 -3.84 13.65 10.82
N ASP A 37 -4.95 13.61 11.54
CA ASP A 37 -5.13 14.42 12.73
C ASP A 37 -4.23 13.87 13.85
N LEU A 38 -3.29 14.70 14.30
CA LEU A 38 -2.33 14.34 15.34
C LEU A 38 -2.99 14.07 16.69
N GLU A 39 -4.10 14.75 16.99
CA GLU A 39 -4.85 14.54 18.23
C GLU A 39 -5.55 13.17 18.18
N VAL A 40 -6.17 12.84 17.05
CA VAL A 40 -6.79 11.52 16.84
C VAL A 40 -5.75 10.41 16.91
N GLN A 41 -4.56 10.59 16.31
CA GLN A 41 -3.47 9.63 16.45
C GLN A 41 -3.01 9.44 17.89
N ALA A 42 -2.90 10.53 18.66
CA ALA A 42 -2.54 10.45 20.08
C ALA A 42 -3.57 9.63 20.84
N ARG A 43 -4.87 9.93 20.66
CA ARG A 43 -5.96 9.17 21.28
C ARG A 43 -5.95 7.69 20.90
N PHE A 44 -5.63 7.34 19.65
CA PHE A 44 -5.49 5.94 19.23
C PHE A 44 -4.30 5.24 19.90
N ARG A 45 -3.17 5.93 20.07
CA ARG A 45 -2.02 5.39 20.81
C ARG A 45 -2.36 5.15 22.27
N ASP A 46 -3.05 6.10 22.90
CA ASP A 46 -3.43 6.03 24.32
C ASP A 46 -4.49 4.94 24.57
N SER A 47 -5.38 4.71 23.60
CA SER A 47 -6.44 3.69 23.69
C SER A 47 -5.97 2.27 23.33
N ARG A 48 -4.68 2.07 23.01
CA ARG A 48 -4.18 0.79 22.50
C ARG A 48 -4.18 -0.28 23.60
N VAL A 49 -4.95 -1.35 23.41
CA VAL A 49 -4.95 -2.52 24.29
C VAL A 49 -3.93 -3.54 23.79
N ALA A 50 -3.06 -4.03 24.67
CA ALA A 50 -2.13 -5.10 24.35
C ALA A 50 -2.90 -6.39 23.99
N GLN A 51 -2.71 -6.88 22.76
CA GLN A 51 -3.28 -8.14 22.31
C GLN A 51 -2.30 -9.28 22.60
N SER A 52 -2.84 -10.45 22.95
CA SER A 52 -2.04 -11.68 23.06
C SER A 52 -1.40 -12.00 21.70
N PRO A 53 -0.18 -12.58 21.66
CA PRO A 53 0.46 -13.03 20.41
C PRO A 53 -0.41 -13.99 19.59
N TYR A 54 -1.26 -14.76 20.28
CA TYR A 54 -2.24 -15.65 19.69
C TYR A 54 -3.64 -15.35 20.24
N VAL A 55 -4.35 -14.43 19.57
CA VAL A 55 -5.71 -14.00 19.96
C VAL A 55 -6.70 -15.16 19.99
N TYR A 56 -6.51 -16.17 19.14
CA TYR A 56 -7.38 -17.33 19.02
C TYR A 56 -6.87 -18.58 19.74
N GLN A 57 -5.76 -18.49 20.47
CA GLN A 57 -5.31 -19.63 21.26
C GLN A 57 -6.29 -19.83 22.43
N PRO A 58 -6.91 -21.01 22.57
CA PRO A 58 -7.70 -21.32 23.76
C PRO A 58 -6.78 -21.22 24.97
N ARG A 59 -7.17 -20.46 26.00
CA ARG A 59 -6.49 -20.56 27.30
C ARG A 59 -6.82 -21.95 27.86
N SER A 60 -5.81 -22.79 27.99
CA SER A 60 -5.89 -24.07 28.70
C SER A 60 -6.24 -23.86 30.17
#